data_AF-A0A7U4M0Y0-F1
#
_entry.id   AF-A0A7U4M0Y0-F1
#
_cell.length_a   1.000
_cell.length_b   1.000
_cell.length_c   1.000
_cell.angle_alpha   90.00
_cell.angle_beta   90.00
_cell.angle_gamma   90.00
#
_symmetry.space_group_name_H-M   'P 1'
#
loop_
_entity.id
_entity.type
_entity.pdbx_description
1 polymer ?
#
loop_
_entity_poly.entity_id
_entity_poly.type
_entity_poly.pdbx_seq_one_letter_code
_entity_poly.pdbx_strand_id
1 'polypeptide(L)'
;MFKTLLSILVILLALGTTSIEAKTFSYSQVHNMPRSVEKDYYIWRFLQQRSTTASQARAIIKDVDNINKKLRIAYKKKTGANPPNITHKPYVTEQQVEDWKHQAEGNRLFDAGIKQVQRKKLQKAITYFHKAHDVYLKRWEKDKSLFWLYLLTKEKKYLYKIKRNSTHINMYTLLAADITHSQYPKSIITPRVSKKSVSNIDVTNPIHWAKLKIKVKKPNADLEALAEDCESQATIGMNTYIKAKACNYRKSYFPMPYRSAMQGYPVERQALIYSIARQESRFVPASVSRSFALGMMQFMPFLIDHIAKQKGIRMDYDDMFDPIVAIRFADYHLNYLNKYLYHPLFVAYAYNGGIGFTKKLIKNRNYFRNGPFEPYLSMEKMTNVQAREYGKRVLTNYVIYMNKLGKSTRLLPYIKSLTDPSKTDKFR
;
A
#
# COMPACT_ATOMS: atom_id res chain seq x y z
N MET A 1 13.38 -12.87 65.84
CA MET A 1 11.90 -12.80 65.85
C MET A 1 11.47 -11.74 64.84
N PHE A 2 11.32 -12.11 63.56
CA PHE A 2 10.02 -12.29 62.90
C PHE A 2 9.07 -11.08 63.01
N LYS A 3 9.02 -10.23 61.98
CA LYS A 3 7.94 -10.27 60.97
C LYS A 3 8.12 -9.21 59.88
N THR A 4 8.19 -9.72 58.67
CA THR A 4 8.05 -9.11 57.36
C THR A 4 6.72 -8.37 57.19
N LEU A 5 6.74 -7.19 56.58
CA LEU A 5 5.58 -6.66 55.83
C LEU A 5 6.04 -6.25 54.43
N LEU A 6 5.81 -7.15 53.49
CA LEU A 6 5.95 -6.94 52.05
C LEU A 6 4.60 -6.39 51.55
N SER A 7 4.52 -5.09 51.28
CA SER A 7 3.33 -4.47 50.69
C SER A 7 3.27 -4.81 49.20
N ILE A 8 2.52 -5.85 48.84
CA ILE A 8 2.17 -6.16 47.46
C ILE A 8 1.04 -5.23 47.04
N LEU A 9 1.37 -4.22 46.23
CA LEU A 9 0.39 -3.41 45.50
C LEU A 9 -0.15 -4.24 44.33
N VAL A 10 -1.24 -4.98 44.55
CA VAL A 10 -2.00 -5.61 43.47
C VAL A 10 -2.77 -4.52 42.74
N ILE A 11 -2.22 -4.03 41.63
CA ILE A 11 -3.00 -3.26 40.65
C ILE A 11 -3.94 -4.25 39.96
N LEU A 12 -5.18 -4.33 40.45
CA LEU A 12 -6.30 -4.94 39.77
C LEU A 12 -6.58 -4.12 38.49
N LEU A 13 -5.95 -4.52 37.39
CA LEU A 13 -6.41 -4.17 36.05
C LEU A 13 -7.76 -4.84 35.85
N ALA A 14 -8.83 -4.10 36.12
CA ALA A 14 -10.18 -4.45 35.72
C ALA A 14 -10.24 -4.50 34.18
N LEU A 15 -9.91 -5.66 33.61
CA LEU A 15 -10.27 -6.02 32.24
C LEU A 15 -11.77 -6.27 32.25
N GLY A 16 -12.55 -5.19 32.19
CA GLY A 16 -13.96 -5.28 31.87
C GLY A 16 -14.10 -5.93 30.51
N THR A 17 -14.50 -7.21 30.48
CA THR A 17 -14.90 -7.90 29.25
C THR A 17 -16.28 -7.40 28.87
N THR A 18 -16.37 -6.18 28.33
CA THR A 18 -17.54 -5.81 27.56
C THR A 18 -17.58 -6.74 26.36
N SER A 19 -18.64 -7.53 26.26
CA SER A 19 -18.93 -8.33 25.09
C SER A 19 -19.19 -7.37 23.93
N ILE A 20 -18.17 -7.05 23.14
CA ILE A 20 -18.36 -6.34 21.88
C ILE A 20 -19.08 -7.31 20.94
N GLU A 21 -20.39 -7.15 20.82
CA GLU A 21 -21.14 -7.76 19.73
C GLU A 21 -20.68 -7.14 18.41
N ALA A 22 -20.57 -7.94 17.37
CA ALA A 22 -20.25 -7.43 16.05
C ALA A 22 -21.31 -6.41 15.62
N LYS A 23 -20.87 -5.26 15.08
CA LYS A 23 -21.79 -4.21 14.61
C LYS A 23 -22.78 -4.81 13.62
N THR A 24 -24.06 -4.53 13.84
CA THR A 24 -25.16 -4.92 12.97
C THR A 24 -25.65 -3.73 12.16
N PHE A 25 -26.15 -4.01 10.96
CA PHE A 25 -26.61 -3.01 10.01
C PHE A 25 -28.05 -3.34 9.58
N SER A 26 -28.91 -2.33 9.54
CA SER A 26 -30.23 -2.43 8.93
C SER A 26 -30.15 -2.31 7.41
N TYR A 27 -31.17 -2.83 6.71
CA TYR A 27 -31.28 -2.67 5.27
C TYR A 27 -31.26 -1.19 4.85
N SER A 28 -32.07 -0.35 5.51
CA SER A 28 -32.19 1.08 5.20
C SER A 28 -30.85 1.81 5.34
N GLN A 29 -30.11 1.54 6.43
CA GLN A 29 -28.78 2.14 6.64
C GLN A 29 -27.82 1.83 5.49
N VAL A 30 -27.73 0.56 5.06
CA VAL A 30 -26.82 0.16 3.97
C VAL A 30 -27.31 0.69 2.63
N HIS A 31 -28.61 0.59 2.36
CA HIS A 31 -29.22 1.02 1.11
C HIS A 31 -28.98 2.52 0.83
N ASN A 32 -29.09 3.36 1.86
CA ASN A 32 -28.91 4.81 1.73
C ASN A 32 -27.44 5.27 1.60
N MET A 33 -26.47 4.36 1.72
CA MET A 33 -25.06 4.69 1.46
C MET A 33 -24.83 5.00 -0.02
N PRO A 34 -23.91 5.92 -0.36
CA PRO A 34 -23.55 6.19 -1.75
C PRO A 34 -22.83 4.97 -2.36
N ARG A 35 -23.15 4.65 -3.62
CA ARG A 35 -22.50 3.57 -4.36
C ARG A 35 -20.99 3.75 -4.36
N SER A 36 -20.28 2.76 -3.81
CA SER A 36 -18.85 2.81 -3.56
C SER A 36 -18.33 1.44 -3.10
N VAL A 37 -17.02 1.24 -3.14
CA VAL A 37 -16.36 0.06 -2.57
C VAL A 37 -16.62 -0.04 -1.06
N GLU A 38 -16.75 1.09 -0.37
CA GLU A 38 -17.12 1.15 1.05
C GLU A 38 -18.55 0.65 1.28
N LYS A 39 -19.51 1.04 0.43
CA LYS A 39 -20.86 0.47 0.45
C LYS A 39 -20.84 -1.04 0.19
N ASP A 40 -20.06 -1.50 -0.79
CA ASP A 40 -19.91 -2.93 -1.08
C ASP A 40 -19.42 -3.74 0.12
N TYR A 41 -18.49 -3.16 0.91
CA TYR A 41 -18.04 -3.74 2.17
C TYR A 41 -19.19 -3.85 3.18
N TYR A 42 -19.99 -2.80 3.36
CA TYR A 42 -21.14 -2.84 4.26
C TYR A 42 -22.26 -3.77 3.76
N ILE A 43 -22.44 -3.93 2.45
CA ILE A 43 -23.32 -4.97 1.88
C ILE A 43 -22.77 -6.36 2.24
N TRP A 44 -21.46 -6.59 2.14
CA TRP A 44 -20.85 -7.85 2.56
C TRP A 44 -21.01 -8.12 4.06
N ARG A 45 -20.86 -7.09 4.91
CA ARG A 45 -21.13 -7.17 6.36
C ARG A 45 -22.60 -7.53 6.62
N PHE A 46 -23.52 -6.82 5.98
CA PHE A 46 -24.96 -7.06 6.08
C PHE A 46 -25.32 -8.50 5.70
N LEU A 47 -24.84 -9.00 4.55
CA LEU A 47 -25.11 -10.38 4.11
C LEU A 47 -24.57 -11.46 5.05
N GLN A 48 -23.62 -11.15 5.95
CA GLN A 48 -23.11 -12.11 6.94
C GLN A 48 -23.97 -12.21 8.20
N GLN A 49 -24.83 -11.22 8.47
CA GLN A 49 -25.69 -11.22 9.65
C GLN A 49 -26.70 -12.35 9.59
N ARG A 50 -26.97 -13.01 10.73
CA ARG A 50 -28.02 -14.05 10.79
C ARG A 50 -29.40 -13.50 10.41
N SER A 51 -29.71 -12.28 10.84
CA SER A 51 -30.98 -11.59 10.62
C SER A 51 -31.29 -11.21 9.16
N THR A 52 -30.29 -11.16 8.28
CA THR A 52 -30.51 -10.79 6.88
C THR A 52 -31.25 -11.89 6.12
N THR A 53 -32.42 -11.55 5.59
CA THR A 53 -33.27 -12.48 4.84
C THR A 53 -32.83 -12.63 3.38
N ALA A 54 -33.26 -13.70 2.72
CA ALA A 54 -32.99 -13.92 1.29
C ALA A 54 -33.60 -12.81 0.41
N SER A 55 -34.76 -12.27 0.80
CA SER A 55 -35.42 -11.15 0.10
C SER A 55 -34.57 -9.88 0.19
N GLN A 56 -34.12 -9.52 1.39
CA GLN A 56 -33.23 -8.38 1.60
C GLN A 56 -31.91 -8.55 0.84
N ALA A 57 -31.33 -9.76 0.82
CA ALA A 57 -30.12 -10.06 0.07
C ALA A 57 -30.32 -9.85 -1.45
N ARG A 58 -31.45 -10.31 -2.01
CA ARG A 58 -31.81 -10.10 -3.43
C ARG A 58 -32.02 -8.63 -3.77
N ALA A 59 -32.56 -7.84 -2.85
CA ALA A 59 -32.77 -6.41 -3.05
C ALA A 59 -31.43 -5.64 -2.98
N ILE A 60 -30.67 -5.80 -1.90
CA ILE A 60 -29.48 -4.98 -1.62
C ILE A 60 -28.33 -5.25 -2.60
N ILE A 61 -28.24 -6.45 -3.18
CA ILE A 61 -27.13 -6.78 -4.11
C ILE A 61 -27.15 -5.87 -5.35
N LYS A 62 -28.30 -5.30 -5.72
CA LYS A 62 -28.44 -4.38 -6.86
C LYS A 62 -27.71 -3.06 -6.65
N ASP A 63 -27.38 -2.73 -5.40
CA ASP A 63 -26.74 -1.47 -5.05
C ASP A 63 -25.22 -1.49 -5.22
N VAL A 64 -24.62 -2.68 -5.36
CA VAL A 64 -23.16 -2.84 -5.40
C VAL A 64 -22.51 -2.09 -6.56
N ASP A 65 -21.28 -1.62 -6.33
CA ASP A 65 -20.39 -1.07 -7.35
C ASP A 65 -19.63 -2.21 -8.08
N ASN A 66 -19.15 -3.20 -7.34
CA ASN A 66 -18.46 -4.35 -7.92
C ASN A 66 -18.60 -5.63 -7.08
N ILE A 67 -19.04 -6.71 -7.72
CA ILE A 67 -19.20 -8.00 -7.06
C ILE A 67 -17.86 -8.76 -7.02
N ASN A 68 -17.17 -8.68 -5.87
CA ASN A 68 -15.97 -9.49 -5.61
C ASN A 68 -16.32 -10.93 -5.15
N LYS A 69 -15.31 -11.80 -5.03
CA LYS A 69 -15.49 -13.20 -4.58
C LYS A 69 -16.19 -13.32 -3.22
N LYS A 70 -15.89 -12.44 -2.26
CA LYS A 70 -16.49 -12.46 -0.91
C LYS A 70 -17.98 -12.16 -0.95
N LEU A 71 -18.40 -11.16 -1.73
CA LEU A 71 -19.81 -10.83 -1.97
C LEU A 71 -20.55 -11.99 -2.65
N ARG A 72 -19.95 -12.62 -3.68
CA ARG A 72 -20.56 -13.80 -4.33
C ARG A 72 -20.85 -14.91 -3.35
N ILE A 73 -19.89 -15.23 -2.48
CA ILE A 73 -20.02 -16.29 -1.47
C ILE A 73 -21.10 -15.92 -0.45
N ALA A 74 -21.06 -14.70 0.10
CA ALA A 74 -22.03 -14.25 1.10
C ALA A 74 -23.46 -14.23 0.53
N TYR A 75 -23.63 -13.73 -0.69
CA TYR A 75 -24.91 -13.72 -1.39
C TYR A 75 -25.45 -15.13 -1.64
N LYS A 76 -24.60 -16.04 -2.16
CA LYS A 76 -25.00 -17.42 -2.43
C LYS A 76 -25.42 -18.15 -1.14
N LYS A 77 -24.69 -17.93 -0.04
CA LYS A 77 -25.05 -18.47 1.28
C LYS A 77 -26.43 -17.99 1.75
N LYS A 78 -26.83 -16.77 1.41
CA LYS A 78 -28.11 -16.18 1.83
C LYS A 78 -29.29 -16.52 0.94
N THR A 79 -29.06 -16.75 -0.35
CA THR A 79 -30.14 -16.87 -1.34
C THR A 79 -30.23 -18.24 -2.00
N GLY A 80 -29.19 -19.07 -1.88
CA GLY A 80 -29.03 -20.31 -2.64
C GLY A 80 -28.57 -20.10 -4.09
N ALA A 81 -28.61 -18.87 -4.60
CA ALA A 81 -28.35 -18.56 -6.00
C ALA A 81 -27.04 -17.79 -6.22
N ASN A 82 -26.52 -17.82 -7.44
CA ASN A 82 -25.45 -16.91 -7.83
C ASN A 82 -25.99 -15.47 -7.93
N PRO A 83 -25.21 -14.44 -7.58
CA PRO A 83 -25.66 -13.07 -7.76
C PRO A 83 -25.78 -12.72 -9.25
N PRO A 84 -26.66 -11.76 -9.60
CA PRO A 84 -26.77 -11.27 -10.97
C PRO A 84 -25.43 -10.71 -11.46
N ASN A 85 -25.22 -10.72 -12.78
CA ASN A 85 -24.03 -10.12 -13.36
C ASN A 85 -24.17 -8.60 -13.35
N ILE A 86 -23.60 -7.96 -12.34
CA ILE A 86 -23.59 -6.50 -12.21
C ILE A 86 -22.20 -6.02 -12.61
N THR A 87 -22.11 -5.38 -13.78
CA THR A 87 -20.89 -4.71 -14.24
C THR A 87 -21.19 -3.26 -14.52
N HIS A 88 -20.72 -2.38 -13.65
CA HIS A 88 -20.64 -0.95 -13.97
C HIS A 88 -19.35 -0.72 -14.73
N LYS A 89 -19.43 -0.56 -16.05
CA LYS A 89 -18.26 -0.12 -16.83
C LYS A 89 -18.01 1.34 -16.44
N PRO A 90 -16.87 1.68 -15.81
CA PRO A 90 -16.53 3.08 -15.63
C PRO A 90 -16.49 3.73 -17.02
N TYR A 91 -16.98 4.96 -17.14
CA TYR A 91 -16.73 5.73 -18.35
C TYR A 91 -15.21 5.89 -18.51
N VAL A 92 -14.69 5.43 -19.65
CA VAL A 92 -13.28 5.54 -20.02
C VAL A 92 -13.22 6.46 -21.22
N THR A 93 -12.41 7.51 -21.13
CA THR A 93 -12.21 8.42 -22.27
C THR A 93 -11.36 7.74 -23.34
N GLU A 94 -11.47 8.16 -24.60
CA GLU A 94 -10.59 7.68 -25.68
C GLU A 94 -9.12 7.86 -25.34
N GLN A 95 -8.76 9.02 -24.75
CA GLN A 95 -7.41 9.29 -24.27
C GLN A 95 -6.94 8.24 -23.25
N GLN A 96 -7.80 7.83 -22.31
CA GLN A 96 -7.43 6.80 -21.32
C GLN A 96 -7.20 5.44 -21.97
N VAL A 97 -7.98 5.09 -23.00
CA VAL A 97 -7.79 3.86 -23.78
C VAL A 97 -6.43 3.91 -24.51
N GLU A 98 -6.10 5.03 -25.15
CA GLU A 98 -4.80 5.21 -25.81
C GLU A 98 -3.64 5.17 -24.82
N ASP A 99 -3.77 5.80 -23.66
CA ASP A 99 -2.76 5.73 -22.59
C ASP A 99 -2.50 4.28 -22.14
N TRP A 100 -3.55 3.45 -22.07
CA TRP A 100 -3.42 2.03 -21.73
C TRP A 100 -2.73 1.23 -22.83
N LYS A 101 -3.00 1.51 -24.11
CA LYS A 101 -2.31 0.88 -25.24
C LYS A 101 -0.81 1.19 -25.20
N HIS A 102 -0.44 2.47 -25.00
CA HIS A 102 0.96 2.87 -24.82
C HIS A 102 1.61 2.17 -23.64
N GLN A 103 0.91 2.08 -22.50
CA GLN A 103 1.44 1.38 -21.34
C GLN A 103 1.66 -0.13 -21.61
N ALA A 104 0.71 -0.79 -22.27
CA ALA A 104 0.81 -2.21 -22.62
C ALA A 104 1.96 -2.48 -23.58
N GLU A 105 2.12 -1.66 -24.61
CA GLU A 105 3.21 -1.78 -25.58
C GLU A 105 4.57 -1.51 -24.93
N GLY A 106 4.68 -0.45 -24.12
CA GLY A 106 5.89 -0.16 -23.35
C GLY A 106 6.29 -1.33 -22.44
N ASN A 107 5.32 -1.97 -21.76
CA ASN A 107 5.57 -3.17 -20.94
C ASN A 107 6.05 -4.35 -21.78
N ARG A 108 5.43 -4.61 -22.93
CA ARG A 108 5.85 -5.67 -23.85
C ARG A 108 7.30 -5.48 -24.32
N LEU A 109 7.66 -4.26 -24.71
CA LEU A 109 9.00 -3.89 -25.13
C LEU A 109 10.01 -4.02 -23.97
N PHE A 110 9.65 -3.54 -22.78
CA PHE A 110 10.49 -3.64 -21.60
C PHE A 110 10.77 -5.11 -21.22
N ASP A 111 9.74 -5.95 -21.21
CA ASP A 111 9.86 -7.39 -20.92
C ASP A 111 10.69 -8.10 -22.01
N ALA A 112 10.58 -7.69 -23.27
CA ALA A 112 11.45 -8.17 -24.34
C ALA A 112 12.93 -7.79 -24.08
N GLY A 113 13.19 -6.56 -23.62
CA GLY A 113 14.52 -6.13 -23.17
C GLY A 113 15.07 -7.03 -22.06
N ILE A 114 14.29 -7.28 -21.01
CA ILE A 114 14.66 -8.18 -19.90
C ILE A 114 14.95 -9.61 -20.38
N LYS A 115 14.19 -10.12 -21.36
CA LYS A 115 14.48 -11.43 -21.99
C LYS A 115 15.81 -11.43 -22.75
N GLN A 116 16.17 -10.34 -23.44
CA GLN A 116 17.46 -10.24 -24.12
C GLN A 116 18.63 -10.14 -23.13
N VAL A 117 18.46 -9.46 -21.99
CA VAL A 117 19.45 -9.45 -20.89
C VAL A 117 19.72 -10.87 -20.40
N GLN A 118 18.68 -11.67 -20.16
CA GLN A 118 18.83 -13.07 -19.74
C GLN A 118 19.56 -13.93 -20.78
N ARG A 119 19.36 -13.63 -22.07
CA ARG A 119 20.05 -14.30 -23.20
C ARG A 119 21.45 -13.73 -23.48
N LYS A 120 21.95 -12.80 -22.65
CA LYS A 120 23.22 -12.08 -22.82
C LYS A 120 23.33 -11.30 -24.14
N LYS A 121 22.20 -11.00 -24.81
CA LYS A 121 22.14 -10.22 -26.06
C LYS A 121 22.01 -8.73 -25.74
N LEU A 122 23.06 -8.15 -25.16
CA LEU A 122 23.02 -6.82 -24.52
C LEU A 122 22.65 -5.69 -25.50
N GLN A 123 23.18 -5.69 -26.72
CA GLN A 123 22.84 -4.66 -27.71
C GLN A 123 21.35 -4.69 -28.09
N LYS A 124 20.78 -5.89 -28.25
CA LYS A 124 19.33 -6.04 -28.50
C LYS A 124 18.52 -5.56 -27.29
N ALA A 125 18.98 -5.84 -26.07
CA ALA A 125 18.34 -5.35 -24.85
C ALA A 125 18.32 -3.81 -24.81
N ILE A 126 19.43 -3.16 -25.13
CA ILE A 126 19.55 -1.69 -25.22
C ILE A 126 18.50 -1.13 -26.19
N THR A 127 18.38 -1.70 -27.40
CA THR A 127 17.35 -1.30 -28.38
C THR A 127 15.94 -1.39 -27.82
N TYR A 128 15.59 -2.49 -27.14
CA TYR A 128 14.26 -2.64 -26.54
C TYR A 128 14.00 -1.64 -25.42
N PHE A 129 14.99 -1.33 -24.57
CA PHE A 129 14.81 -0.35 -23.50
C PHE A 129 14.68 1.08 -24.02
N HIS A 130 15.35 1.43 -25.13
CA HIS A 130 15.10 2.68 -25.83
C HIS A 130 13.65 2.74 -26.36
N LYS A 131 13.20 1.72 -27.10
CA LYS A 131 11.81 1.66 -27.60
C LYS A 131 10.78 1.75 -26.47
N ALA A 132 11.00 1.03 -25.37
CA ALA A 132 10.12 1.11 -24.21
C ALA A 132 10.09 2.52 -23.60
N HIS A 133 11.25 3.19 -23.47
CA HIS A 133 11.34 4.56 -22.96
C HIS A 133 10.55 5.56 -23.82
N ASP A 134 10.58 5.39 -25.14
CA ASP A 134 9.93 6.30 -26.08
C ASP A 134 8.41 6.14 -26.03
N VAL A 135 7.91 4.91 -25.89
CA VAL A 135 6.47 4.60 -25.84
C VAL A 135 5.83 4.92 -24.48
N TYR A 136 6.53 4.69 -23.36
CA TYR A 136 5.95 4.90 -22.04
C TYR A 136 5.51 6.36 -21.84
N LEU A 137 4.32 6.60 -21.29
CA LEU A 137 3.88 7.96 -20.96
C LEU A 137 4.25 8.35 -19.52
N LYS A 138 4.20 7.39 -18.59
CA LYS A 138 4.41 7.69 -17.15
C LYS A 138 5.89 7.82 -16.83
N ARG A 139 6.23 8.87 -16.07
CA ARG A 139 7.61 9.19 -15.68
C ARG A 139 8.37 8.03 -15.03
N TRP A 140 7.76 7.31 -14.11
CA TRP A 140 8.43 6.21 -13.40
C TRP A 140 8.75 5.02 -14.31
N GLU A 141 7.97 4.78 -15.37
CA GLU A 141 8.25 3.75 -16.38
C GLU A 141 9.39 4.18 -17.29
N LYS A 142 9.42 5.45 -17.70
CA LYS A 142 10.56 6.05 -18.40
C LYS A 142 11.85 5.95 -17.58
N ASP A 143 11.80 6.25 -16.28
CA ASP A 143 12.96 6.20 -15.39
C ASP A 143 13.48 4.76 -15.23
N LYS A 144 12.57 3.78 -15.14
CA LYS A 144 12.91 2.36 -15.13
C LYS A 144 13.71 1.98 -16.38
N SER A 145 13.24 2.35 -17.57
CA SER A 145 13.97 2.08 -18.83
C SER A 145 15.33 2.79 -18.89
N LEU A 146 15.40 4.06 -18.47
CA LEU A 146 16.67 4.81 -18.40
C LEU A 146 17.66 4.16 -17.43
N PHE A 147 17.19 3.64 -16.30
CA PHE A 147 18.06 2.98 -15.34
C PHE A 147 18.63 1.67 -15.90
N TRP A 148 17.83 0.89 -16.64
CA TRP A 148 18.33 -0.30 -17.34
C TRP A 148 19.33 0.05 -18.44
N LEU A 149 19.11 1.13 -19.18
CA LEU A 149 20.09 1.65 -20.14
C LEU A 149 21.41 2.01 -19.45
N TYR A 150 21.36 2.66 -18.28
CA TYR A 150 22.57 2.89 -17.47
C TYR A 150 23.22 1.57 -17.04
N LEU A 151 22.45 0.59 -16.55
CA LEU A 151 23.02 -0.69 -16.11
C LEU A 151 23.79 -1.40 -17.22
N LEU A 152 23.28 -1.33 -18.46
CA LEU A 152 23.85 -1.99 -19.64
C LEU A 152 25.03 -1.23 -20.27
N THR A 153 24.94 0.10 -20.36
CA THR A 153 25.93 0.94 -21.06
C THR A 153 26.97 1.56 -20.14
N LYS A 154 26.68 1.63 -18.84
CA LYS A 154 27.41 2.41 -17.82
C LYS A 154 27.47 3.92 -18.07
N GLU A 155 26.72 4.43 -19.05
CA GLU A 155 26.71 5.86 -19.38
C GLU A 155 25.91 6.67 -18.34
N LYS A 156 26.57 7.55 -17.60
CA LYS A 156 25.93 8.39 -16.56
C LYS A 156 24.87 9.36 -17.11
N LYS A 157 24.86 9.63 -18.42
CA LYS A 157 23.85 10.49 -19.09
C LYS A 157 22.41 10.05 -18.78
N TYR A 158 22.18 8.74 -18.66
CA TYR A 158 20.84 8.22 -18.34
C TYR A 158 20.43 8.52 -16.90
N LEU A 159 21.36 8.47 -15.94
CA LEU A 159 21.11 8.88 -14.55
C LEU A 159 20.82 10.38 -14.44
N TYR A 160 21.54 11.20 -15.20
CA TYR A 160 21.27 12.65 -15.26
C TYR A 160 19.92 12.96 -15.89
N LYS A 161 19.50 12.21 -16.93
CA LYS A 161 18.15 12.30 -17.51
C LYS A 161 17.06 11.97 -16.48
N ILE A 162 17.25 10.94 -15.65
CA ILE A 162 16.32 10.63 -14.55
C ILE A 162 16.22 11.81 -13.58
N LYS A 163 17.37 12.31 -13.10
CA LYS A 163 17.42 13.41 -12.11
C LYS A 163 16.81 14.71 -12.62
N ARG A 164 17.03 15.04 -13.90
CA ARG A 164 16.54 16.28 -14.52
C ARG A 164 15.03 16.23 -14.80
N ASN A 165 14.54 15.09 -15.29
CA ASN A 165 13.20 15.03 -15.90
C ASN A 165 12.14 14.35 -15.03
N SER A 166 12.54 13.64 -13.96
CA SER A 166 11.57 12.91 -13.14
C SER A 166 10.93 13.79 -12.06
N THR A 167 9.62 13.95 -12.16
CA THR A 167 8.78 14.57 -11.13
C THR A 167 8.13 13.53 -10.20
N HIS A 168 8.22 12.24 -10.54
CA HIS A 168 7.60 11.15 -9.79
C HIS A 168 8.66 10.39 -9.00
N ILE A 169 8.68 10.57 -7.68
CA ILE A 169 9.63 9.88 -6.80
C ILE A 169 9.45 8.36 -6.88
N ASN A 170 10.53 7.67 -7.21
CA ASN A 170 10.59 6.22 -7.35
C ASN A 170 11.99 5.69 -7.06
N MET A 171 12.13 4.37 -6.97
CA MET A 171 13.40 3.69 -6.69
C MET A 171 14.55 4.19 -7.56
N TYR A 172 14.32 4.37 -8.86
CA TYR A 172 15.34 4.77 -9.82
C TYR A 172 15.79 6.22 -9.63
N THR A 173 14.92 7.12 -9.17
CA THR A 173 15.31 8.49 -8.80
C THR A 173 16.26 8.54 -7.61
N LEU A 174 16.02 7.70 -6.59
CA LEU A 174 16.89 7.60 -5.42
C LEU A 174 18.22 6.91 -5.78
N LEU A 175 18.17 5.85 -6.57
CA LEU A 175 19.38 5.17 -7.06
C LEU A 175 20.25 6.08 -7.92
N ALA A 176 19.65 6.88 -8.82
CA ALA A 176 20.38 7.85 -9.61
C ALA A 176 21.08 8.89 -8.72
N ALA A 177 20.41 9.36 -7.66
CA ALA A 177 21.02 10.27 -6.68
C ALA A 177 22.16 9.58 -5.91
N ASP A 178 21.98 8.36 -5.43
CA ASP A 178 23.00 7.61 -4.69
C ASP A 178 24.26 7.36 -5.53
N ILE A 179 24.07 6.87 -6.77
CA ILE A 179 25.17 6.54 -7.70
C ILE A 179 25.91 7.81 -8.16
N THR A 180 25.23 8.95 -8.23
CA THR A 180 25.84 10.23 -8.58
C THR A 180 26.22 11.06 -7.35
N HIS A 181 26.24 10.46 -6.15
CA HIS A 181 26.59 11.10 -4.88
C HIS A 181 25.87 12.44 -4.64
N SER A 182 24.60 12.51 -5.03
CA SER A 182 23.79 13.72 -4.98
C SER A 182 22.69 13.63 -3.91
N GLN A 183 22.10 14.77 -3.60
CA GLN A 183 20.94 14.85 -2.70
C GLN A 183 19.70 14.21 -3.32
N TYR A 184 18.80 13.71 -2.47
CA TYR A 184 17.49 13.23 -2.91
C TYR A 184 16.60 14.38 -3.41
N PRO A 185 15.63 14.08 -4.32
CA PRO A 185 14.86 15.13 -4.97
C PRO A 185 14.09 16.02 -3.97
N LYS A 186 14.15 17.33 -4.17
CA LYS A 186 13.44 18.33 -3.34
C LYS A 186 11.90 18.24 -3.45
N SER A 187 11.37 17.50 -4.44
CA SER A 187 9.93 17.24 -4.58
C SER A 187 9.38 16.22 -3.56
N ILE A 188 10.21 15.68 -2.67
CA ILE A 188 9.82 14.91 -1.49
C ILE A 188 9.40 15.88 -0.37
N ILE A 189 8.09 16.01 -0.16
CA ILE A 189 7.51 17.00 0.75
C ILE A 189 7.01 16.32 2.03
N THR A 190 7.38 16.86 3.19
CA THR A 190 6.67 16.58 4.45
C THR A 190 5.75 17.75 4.75
N PRO A 191 4.42 17.58 4.64
CA PRO A 191 3.48 18.65 4.94
C PRO A 191 3.56 19.00 6.43
N ARG A 192 3.42 20.29 6.73
CA ARG A 192 3.29 20.81 8.10
C ARG A 192 1.85 21.30 8.25
N VAL A 193 1.13 20.80 9.24
CA VAL A 193 -0.26 21.16 9.50
C VAL A 193 -0.44 21.39 11.00
N SER A 194 -0.93 22.57 11.36
CA SER A 194 -1.17 23.00 12.74
C SER A 194 -2.54 22.54 13.26
N LYS A 195 -3.57 22.58 12.41
CA LYS A 195 -4.94 22.18 12.75
C LYS A 195 -4.99 20.70 13.14
N LYS A 196 -5.52 20.38 14.33
CA LYS A 196 -5.59 19.00 14.84
C LYS A 196 -6.64 18.17 14.10
N SER A 197 -7.85 18.72 13.91
CA SER A 197 -8.99 18.04 13.29
C SER A 197 -9.88 19.02 12.51
N VAL A 198 -10.80 18.47 11.71
CA VAL A 198 -11.89 19.19 11.03
C VAL A 198 -13.23 18.62 11.50
N SER A 199 -14.24 19.47 11.71
CA SER A 199 -15.53 19.05 12.31
C SER A 199 -16.36 18.16 11.39
N ASN A 200 -16.28 18.36 10.07
CA ASN A 200 -17.21 17.78 9.11
C ASN A 200 -16.77 16.41 8.57
N ILE A 201 -15.64 15.87 9.05
CA ILE A 201 -15.07 14.61 8.57
C ILE A 201 -14.73 13.70 9.75
N ASP A 202 -15.51 12.63 9.90
CA ASP A 202 -15.09 11.47 10.66
C ASP A 202 -14.09 10.65 9.84
N VAL A 203 -12.83 10.65 10.28
CA VAL A 203 -11.71 10.00 9.59
C VAL A 203 -11.77 8.47 9.66
N THR A 204 -12.56 7.93 10.58
CA THR A 204 -12.76 6.50 10.80
C THR A 204 -13.98 5.96 10.08
N ASN A 205 -14.86 6.83 9.56
CA ASN A 205 -16.06 6.45 8.83
C ASN A 205 -15.80 6.25 7.32
N PRO A 206 -15.90 5.02 6.78
CA PRO A 206 -15.65 4.77 5.36
C PRO A 206 -16.60 5.52 4.43
N ILE A 207 -17.83 5.81 4.87
CA ILE A 207 -18.80 6.53 4.05
C ILE A 207 -18.43 8.01 3.90
N HIS A 208 -17.78 8.62 4.90
CA HIS A 208 -17.23 9.98 4.74
C HIS A 208 -16.12 9.99 3.68
N TRP A 209 -15.25 8.99 3.70
CA TRP A 209 -14.22 8.82 2.66
C TRP A 209 -14.83 8.57 1.27
N ALA A 210 -15.88 7.75 1.17
CA ALA A 210 -16.61 7.51 -0.08
C ALA A 210 -17.20 8.81 -0.66
N LYS A 211 -17.86 9.62 0.17
CA LYS A 211 -18.41 10.94 -0.22
C LYS A 211 -17.31 11.87 -0.73
N LEU A 212 -16.16 11.92 -0.05
CA LEU A 212 -15.02 12.75 -0.49
C LEU A 212 -14.46 12.28 -1.83
N LYS A 213 -14.29 10.97 -2.05
CA LYS A 213 -13.86 10.43 -3.35
C LYS A 213 -14.83 10.78 -4.48
N ILE A 214 -16.13 10.79 -4.22
CA ILE A 214 -17.14 11.20 -5.20
C ILE A 214 -16.95 12.66 -5.58
N LYS A 215 -16.74 13.56 -4.60
CA LYS A 215 -16.43 14.97 -4.85
C LYS A 215 -15.16 15.13 -5.71
N VAL A 216 -14.08 14.45 -5.34
CA VAL A 216 -12.77 14.48 -6.04
C VAL A 216 -12.85 13.95 -7.48
N LYS A 217 -13.81 13.09 -7.80
CA LYS A 217 -13.97 12.51 -9.16
C LYS A 217 -14.81 13.37 -10.10
N LYS A 218 -15.45 14.44 -9.62
CA LYS A 218 -16.23 15.32 -10.50
C LYS A 218 -15.29 16.01 -11.50
N PRO A 219 -15.65 16.14 -12.79
CA PRO A 219 -14.79 16.75 -13.81
C PRO A 219 -14.30 18.16 -13.45
N ASN A 220 -15.17 18.97 -12.84
CA ASN A 220 -14.89 20.36 -12.47
C ASN A 220 -14.62 20.50 -10.96
N ALA A 221 -14.11 19.45 -10.31
CA ALA A 221 -13.78 19.52 -8.89
C ALA A 221 -12.60 20.47 -8.67
N ASP A 222 -12.81 21.49 -7.84
CA ASP A 222 -11.71 22.29 -7.29
C ASP A 222 -10.94 21.43 -6.27
N LEU A 223 -9.81 20.86 -6.71
CA LEU A 223 -9.01 19.97 -5.89
C LEU A 223 -8.17 20.74 -4.87
N GLU A 224 -7.81 21.99 -5.14
CA GLU A 224 -7.14 22.86 -4.17
C GLU A 224 -8.07 23.14 -2.98
N ALA A 225 -9.29 23.62 -3.24
CA ALA A 225 -10.28 23.91 -2.19
C ALA A 225 -10.65 22.65 -1.40
N LEU A 226 -10.89 21.52 -2.07
CA LEU A 226 -11.16 20.24 -1.39
C LEU A 226 -9.99 19.77 -0.52
N ALA A 227 -8.76 20.05 -0.92
CA ALA A 227 -7.59 19.73 -0.09
C ALA A 227 -7.54 20.60 1.16
N GLU A 228 -7.82 21.91 1.02
CA GLU A 228 -7.86 22.87 2.12
C GLU A 228 -8.95 22.53 3.14
N ASP A 229 -10.16 22.18 2.69
CA ASP A 229 -11.26 21.69 3.53
C ASP A 229 -10.87 20.48 4.40
N CYS A 230 -9.94 19.67 3.89
CA CYS A 230 -9.43 18.48 4.56
C CYS A 230 -8.11 18.74 5.30
N GLU A 231 -7.61 19.98 5.43
CA GLU A 231 -6.28 20.23 6.01
C GLU A 231 -6.30 20.15 7.56
N SER A 232 -5.98 18.98 8.09
CA SER A 232 -5.69 18.78 9.52
C SER A 232 -4.74 17.61 9.73
N GLN A 233 -4.21 17.46 10.95
CA GLN A 233 -3.41 16.32 11.34
C GLN A 233 -4.20 15.01 11.24
N ALA A 234 -5.47 15.00 11.65
CA ALA A 234 -6.35 13.83 11.58
C ALA A 234 -6.65 13.40 10.14
N THR A 235 -6.81 14.35 9.23
CA THR A 235 -7.18 14.12 7.81
C THR A 235 -5.98 14.20 6.85
N ILE A 236 -4.74 14.20 7.35
CA ILE A 236 -3.55 14.44 6.51
C ILE A 236 -3.40 13.43 5.36
N GLY A 237 -3.85 12.20 5.54
CA GLY A 237 -3.88 11.20 4.47
C GLY A 237 -4.83 11.58 3.33
N MET A 238 -6.03 12.08 3.67
CA MET A 238 -7.00 12.58 2.70
C MET A 238 -6.50 13.85 2.02
N ASN A 239 -6.01 14.83 2.79
CA ASN A 239 -5.44 16.08 2.28
C ASN A 239 -4.30 15.82 1.29
N THR A 240 -3.30 15.01 1.68
CA THR A 240 -2.15 14.74 0.80
C THR A 240 -2.51 13.88 -0.42
N TYR A 241 -3.53 13.03 -0.33
CA TYR A 241 -4.09 12.35 -1.49
C TYR A 241 -4.67 13.34 -2.51
N ILE A 242 -5.43 14.34 -2.06
CA ILE A 242 -6.03 15.35 -2.94
C ILE A 242 -4.94 16.27 -3.51
N LYS A 243 -4.01 16.78 -2.67
CA LYS A 243 -2.88 17.61 -3.12
C LYS A 243 -2.02 16.90 -4.16
N ALA A 244 -1.83 15.58 -4.04
CA ALA A 244 -1.12 14.79 -5.04
C ALA A 244 -1.86 14.77 -6.38
N LYS A 245 -3.19 14.66 -6.38
CA LYS A 245 -3.99 14.73 -7.60
C LYS A 245 -4.01 16.12 -8.22
N ALA A 246 -4.21 17.17 -7.42
CA ALA A 246 -4.23 18.57 -7.87
C ALA A 246 -2.95 18.92 -8.65
N CYS A 247 -1.79 18.50 -8.17
CA CYS A 247 -0.52 18.74 -8.86
C CYS A 247 -0.13 17.68 -9.90
N ASN A 248 -1.06 16.82 -10.33
CA ASN A 248 -0.83 15.69 -11.23
C ASN A 248 0.41 14.84 -10.82
N TYR A 249 0.51 14.55 -9.53
CA TYR A 249 1.58 13.77 -8.90
C TYR A 249 3.01 14.29 -9.10
N ARG A 250 3.18 15.56 -9.48
CA ARG A 250 4.50 16.21 -9.62
C ARG A 250 5.20 16.46 -8.29
N LYS A 251 4.43 16.48 -7.19
CA LYS A 251 4.92 16.55 -5.81
C LYS A 251 4.63 15.23 -5.10
N SER A 252 5.57 14.75 -4.30
CA SER A 252 5.41 13.52 -3.54
C SER A 252 5.35 13.81 -2.04
N TYR A 253 4.16 13.65 -1.47
CA TYR A 253 3.92 13.88 -0.04
C TYR A 253 4.28 12.65 0.81
N PHE A 254 4.94 12.91 1.93
CA PHE A 254 5.39 11.94 2.94
C PHE A 254 5.06 12.50 4.34
N PRO A 255 3.77 12.52 4.72
CA PRO A 255 3.36 12.90 6.06
C PRO A 255 3.76 11.82 7.08
N MET A 256 3.83 12.20 8.35
CA MET A 256 4.08 11.31 9.48
C MET A 256 2.96 11.45 10.53
N PRO A 257 1.71 11.06 10.21
CA PRO A 257 0.60 11.17 11.16
C PRO A 257 0.78 10.24 12.37
N TYR A 258 -0.04 10.46 13.39
CA TYR A 258 -0.14 9.61 14.57
C TYR A 258 1.21 9.40 15.28
N ARG A 259 2.01 10.46 15.42
CA ARG A 259 3.35 10.41 16.04
C ARG A 259 3.34 9.79 17.44
N SER A 260 2.31 10.07 18.23
CA SER A 260 2.12 9.48 19.57
C SER A 260 1.97 7.96 19.52
N ALA A 261 1.20 7.43 18.57
CA ALA A 261 1.03 5.98 18.39
C ALA A 261 2.30 5.27 17.87
N MET A 262 3.26 6.03 17.35
CA MET A 262 4.56 5.53 16.91
C MET A 262 5.64 5.63 18.00
N GLN A 263 5.35 6.32 19.10
CA GLN A 263 6.29 6.50 20.21
C GLN A 263 6.63 5.14 20.84
N GLY A 264 7.91 4.94 21.16
CA GLY A 264 8.43 3.68 21.70
C GLY A 264 8.88 2.67 20.65
N TYR A 265 8.46 2.79 19.38
CA TYR A 265 9.02 1.94 18.32
C TYR A 265 10.39 2.45 17.85
N PRO A 266 11.35 1.54 17.54
CA PRO A 266 12.61 1.92 16.88
C PRO A 266 12.38 2.67 15.56
N VAL A 267 13.33 3.52 15.16
CA VAL A 267 13.22 4.34 13.93
C VAL A 267 12.96 3.48 12.69
N GLU A 268 13.61 2.34 12.57
CA GLU A 268 13.42 1.36 11.49
C GLU A 268 11.97 0.85 11.46
N ARG A 269 11.42 0.53 12.63
CA ARG A 269 10.04 0.05 12.75
C ARG A 269 9.05 1.16 12.36
N GLN A 270 9.25 2.37 12.86
CA GLN A 270 8.43 3.53 12.47
C GLN A 270 8.49 3.75 10.96
N ALA A 271 9.70 3.76 10.38
CA ALA A 271 9.89 3.94 8.94
C ALA A 271 9.18 2.85 8.14
N LEU A 272 9.23 1.59 8.58
CA LEU A 272 8.56 0.48 7.90
C LEU A 272 7.04 0.61 7.96
N ILE A 273 6.47 0.92 9.12
CA ILE A 273 5.01 1.14 9.26
C ILE A 273 4.57 2.32 8.39
N TYR A 274 5.27 3.46 8.46
CA TYR A 274 4.96 4.61 7.60
C TYR A 274 5.05 4.26 6.11
N SER A 275 6.02 3.45 5.72
CA SER A 275 6.23 3.06 4.32
C SER A 275 5.11 2.20 3.76
N ILE A 276 4.64 1.26 4.58
CA ILE A 276 3.51 0.39 4.27
C ILE A 276 2.23 1.20 4.26
N ALA A 277 1.91 1.95 5.33
CA ALA A 277 0.73 2.80 5.40
C ALA A 277 0.62 3.78 4.21
N ARG A 278 1.74 4.39 3.82
CA ARG A 278 1.80 5.26 2.64
C ARG A 278 1.44 4.50 1.38
N GLN A 279 1.96 3.28 1.21
CA GLN A 279 1.73 2.48 0.01
C GLN A 279 0.32 1.87 -0.03
N GLU A 280 -0.20 1.45 1.12
CA GLU A 280 -1.49 0.79 1.27
C GLU A 280 -2.66 1.75 1.10
N SER A 281 -2.68 2.86 1.84
CA SER A 281 -3.86 3.73 1.89
C SER A 281 -3.57 5.22 1.74
N ARG A 282 -2.29 5.61 1.63
CA ARG A 282 -1.87 7.02 1.79
C ARG A 282 -2.30 7.58 3.16
N PHE A 283 -2.27 6.75 4.20
CA PHE A 283 -2.68 7.10 5.56
C PHE A 283 -4.17 7.42 5.76
N VAL A 284 -5.04 7.12 4.79
CA VAL A 284 -6.49 7.24 5.01
C VAL A 284 -6.93 6.12 5.97
N PRO A 285 -7.46 6.45 7.18
CA PRO A 285 -7.82 5.42 8.16
C PRO A 285 -9.00 4.58 7.69
N ALA A 286 -10.07 5.19 7.22
CA ALA A 286 -11.26 4.51 6.74
C ALA A 286 -11.16 3.91 5.32
N SER A 287 -9.96 3.51 4.90
CA SER A 287 -9.73 2.97 3.55
C SER A 287 -10.22 1.53 3.42
N VAL A 288 -10.96 1.24 2.34
CA VAL A 288 -11.47 -0.10 2.02
C VAL A 288 -11.02 -0.49 0.61
N SER A 289 -10.35 -1.64 0.48
CA SER A 289 -9.98 -2.18 -0.83
C SER A 289 -11.15 -2.90 -1.52
N ARG A 290 -11.03 -3.11 -2.83
CA ARG A 290 -11.98 -3.95 -3.59
C ARG A 290 -12.10 -5.39 -3.09
N SER A 291 -11.12 -5.89 -2.34
CA SER A 291 -11.12 -7.21 -1.71
C SER A 291 -11.50 -7.16 -0.22
N PHE A 292 -11.92 -5.99 0.25
CA PHE A 292 -12.22 -5.67 1.65
C PHE A 292 -11.01 -5.86 2.56
N ALA A 293 -9.88 -5.29 2.16
CA ALA A 293 -8.78 -4.98 3.08
C ALA A 293 -9.08 -3.64 3.75
N LEU A 294 -8.84 -3.53 5.05
CA LEU A 294 -9.40 -2.49 5.91
C LEU A 294 -8.33 -1.67 6.60
N GLY A 295 -8.63 -0.40 6.84
CA GLY A 295 -7.77 0.46 7.63
C GLY A 295 -6.64 1.08 6.83
N MET A 296 -5.89 1.98 7.47
CA MET A 296 -4.70 2.57 6.84
C MET A 296 -3.57 1.56 6.55
N MET A 297 -3.65 0.37 7.16
CA MET A 297 -2.69 -0.72 6.99
C MET A 297 -3.23 -1.86 6.11
N GLN A 298 -4.45 -1.74 5.59
CA GLN A 298 -5.09 -2.68 4.66
C GLN A 298 -5.04 -4.14 5.12
N PHE A 299 -5.48 -4.39 6.35
CA PHE A 299 -5.59 -5.75 6.88
C PHE A 299 -6.80 -6.47 6.26
N MET A 300 -6.58 -7.71 5.85
CA MET A 300 -7.67 -8.58 5.39
C MET A 300 -8.41 -9.20 6.59
N PRO A 301 -9.75 -9.35 6.54
CA PRO A 301 -10.56 -9.98 7.59
C PRO A 301 -9.96 -11.25 8.20
N PHE A 302 -9.54 -12.21 7.38
CA PHE A 302 -8.96 -13.46 7.89
C PHE A 302 -7.69 -13.25 8.73
N LEU A 303 -6.91 -12.21 8.44
CA LEU A 303 -5.70 -11.87 9.19
C LEU A 303 -6.06 -11.12 10.48
N ILE A 304 -7.11 -10.29 10.45
CA ILE A 304 -7.68 -9.66 11.65
C ILE A 304 -8.14 -10.75 12.61
N ASP A 305 -8.97 -11.69 12.14
CA ASP A 305 -9.46 -12.83 12.92
C ASP A 305 -8.32 -13.65 13.53
N HIS A 306 -7.30 -13.94 12.73
CA HIS A 306 -6.13 -14.69 13.17
C HIS A 306 -5.38 -13.96 14.29
N ILE A 307 -5.07 -12.67 14.12
CA ILE A 307 -4.34 -11.89 15.13
C ILE A 307 -5.19 -11.69 16.39
N ALA A 308 -6.48 -11.40 16.25
CA ALA A 308 -7.41 -11.24 17.36
C ALA A 308 -7.47 -12.53 18.21
N LYS A 309 -7.59 -13.70 17.54
CA LYS A 309 -7.54 -15.01 18.20
C LYS A 309 -6.21 -15.24 18.92
N GLN A 310 -5.07 -14.94 18.29
CA GLN A 310 -3.74 -15.10 18.91
C GLN A 310 -3.55 -14.20 20.13
N LYS A 311 -4.19 -13.03 20.15
CA LYS A 311 -4.13 -12.08 21.27
C LYS A 311 -5.21 -12.30 22.34
N GLY A 312 -6.15 -13.23 22.12
CA GLY A 312 -7.28 -13.45 23.02
C GLY A 312 -8.24 -12.26 23.10
N ILE A 313 -8.31 -11.41 22.06
CA ILE A 313 -9.18 -10.24 22.02
C ILE A 313 -10.36 -10.46 21.08
N ARG A 314 -11.51 -9.89 21.41
CA ARG A 314 -12.64 -9.75 20.48
C ARG A 314 -12.54 -8.41 19.77
N MET A 315 -12.85 -8.40 18.47
CA MET A 315 -12.79 -7.20 17.65
C MET A 315 -13.87 -7.21 16.58
N ASP A 316 -14.40 -6.03 16.28
CA ASP A 316 -15.13 -5.77 15.06
C ASP A 316 -14.15 -5.43 13.93
N TYR A 317 -14.48 -5.76 12.68
CA TYR A 317 -13.61 -5.39 11.56
C TYR A 317 -13.48 -3.87 11.38
N ASP A 318 -14.50 -3.08 11.76
CA ASP A 318 -14.46 -1.62 11.68
C ASP A 318 -13.45 -1.01 12.67
N ASP A 319 -13.01 -1.75 13.68
CA ASP A 319 -11.96 -1.32 14.61
C ASP A 319 -10.62 -1.08 13.89
N MET A 320 -10.42 -1.69 12.71
CA MET A 320 -9.24 -1.43 11.87
C MET A 320 -9.23 -0.03 11.25
N PHE A 321 -10.34 0.71 11.29
CA PHE A 321 -10.39 2.10 10.87
C PHE A 321 -9.85 3.05 11.93
N ASP A 322 -9.65 2.60 13.17
CA ASP A 322 -8.88 3.33 14.19
C ASP A 322 -7.37 3.23 13.85
N PRO A 323 -6.68 4.35 13.60
CA PRO A 323 -5.25 4.37 13.33
C PRO A 323 -4.39 3.69 14.40
N ILE A 324 -4.74 3.81 15.69
CA ILE A 324 -3.98 3.26 16.80
C ILE A 324 -4.05 1.73 16.77
N VAL A 325 -5.26 1.18 16.58
CA VAL A 325 -5.48 -0.27 16.41
C VAL A 325 -4.74 -0.77 15.18
N ALA A 326 -4.85 -0.06 14.05
CA ALA A 326 -4.18 -0.43 12.81
C ALA A 326 -2.66 -0.48 12.93
N ILE A 327 -2.05 0.50 13.62
CA ILE A 327 -0.60 0.53 13.89
C ILE A 327 -0.19 -0.64 14.79
N ARG A 328 -0.95 -0.94 15.85
CA ARG A 328 -0.68 -2.08 16.74
C ARG A 328 -0.75 -3.42 16.02
N PHE A 329 -1.76 -3.59 15.15
CA PHE A 329 -1.90 -4.80 14.32
C PHE A 329 -0.76 -4.93 13.31
N ALA A 330 -0.37 -3.82 12.68
CA ALA A 330 0.79 -3.79 11.79
C ALA A 330 2.08 -4.15 12.52
N ASP A 331 2.34 -3.59 13.70
CA ASP A 331 3.54 -3.92 14.48
C ASP A 331 3.58 -5.42 14.83
N TYR A 332 2.46 -5.98 15.28
CA TYR A 332 2.38 -7.41 15.57
C TYR A 332 2.66 -8.28 14.33
N HIS A 333 2.05 -7.95 13.19
CA HIS A 333 2.27 -8.70 11.95
C HIS A 333 3.72 -8.55 11.44
N LEU A 334 4.29 -7.35 11.53
CA LEU A 334 5.68 -7.08 11.16
C LEU A 334 6.67 -7.79 12.11
N ASN A 335 6.36 -7.95 13.39
CA ASN A 335 7.15 -8.78 14.30
C ASN A 335 7.18 -10.24 13.83
N TYR A 336 6.05 -10.77 13.38
CA TYR A 336 6.01 -12.11 12.79
C TYR A 336 6.86 -12.21 11.52
N LEU A 337 6.74 -11.26 10.58
CA LEU A 337 7.52 -11.28 9.34
C LEU A 337 9.03 -11.14 9.61
N ASN A 338 9.42 -10.25 10.51
CA ASN A 338 10.82 -9.98 10.84
C ASN A 338 11.54 -11.13 11.55
N LYS A 339 10.81 -12.14 12.06
CA LYS A 339 11.42 -13.42 12.52
C LYS A 339 12.11 -14.18 11.39
N TYR A 340 11.72 -13.93 10.15
CA TYR A 340 12.18 -14.68 8.99
C TYR A 340 12.82 -13.82 7.90
N LEU A 341 12.46 -12.53 7.82
CA LEU A 341 12.86 -11.62 6.76
C LEU A 341 13.47 -10.37 7.38
N TYR A 342 14.74 -10.11 7.12
CA TYR A 342 15.47 -8.98 7.71
C TYR A 342 15.45 -7.76 6.78
N HIS A 343 15.43 -8.01 5.47
CA HIS A 343 15.51 -6.94 4.49
C HIS A 343 14.12 -6.34 4.19
N PRO A 344 13.95 -4.99 4.25
CA PRO A 344 12.64 -4.34 4.12
C PRO A 344 11.92 -4.63 2.79
N LEU A 345 12.65 -4.88 1.70
CA LEU A 345 12.05 -5.31 0.43
C LEU A 345 11.30 -6.65 0.54
N PHE A 346 11.90 -7.63 1.23
CA PHE A 346 11.29 -8.96 1.36
C PHE A 346 10.14 -8.93 2.36
N VAL A 347 10.27 -8.14 3.43
CA VAL A 347 9.16 -7.87 4.34
C VAL A 347 7.97 -7.26 3.58
N ALA A 348 8.23 -6.29 2.68
CA ALA A 348 7.18 -5.71 1.84
C ALA A 348 6.54 -6.73 0.89
N TYR A 349 7.32 -7.62 0.26
CA TYR A 349 6.77 -8.71 -0.54
C TYR A 349 5.89 -9.64 0.29
N ALA A 350 6.29 -9.98 1.51
CA ALA A 350 5.53 -10.86 2.39
C ALA A 350 4.27 -10.19 2.95
N TYR A 351 4.31 -8.90 3.25
CA TYR A 351 3.14 -8.14 3.67
C TYR A 351 2.06 -8.11 2.59
N ASN A 352 2.46 -7.89 1.32
CA ASN A 352 1.52 -7.80 0.20
C ASN A 352 1.10 -9.16 -0.37
N GLY A 353 2.07 -10.05 -0.63
CA GLY A 353 1.86 -11.33 -1.31
C GLY A 353 1.83 -12.55 -0.39
N GLY A 354 2.08 -12.37 0.90
CA GLY A 354 2.19 -13.45 1.88
C GLY A 354 3.60 -14.03 2.00
N ILE A 355 3.98 -14.45 3.21
CA ILE A 355 5.31 -15.01 3.50
C ILE A 355 5.60 -16.30 2.75
N GLY A 356 4.58 -17.13 2.46
CA GLY A 356 4.75 -18.38 1.70
C GLY A 356 5.20 -18.11 0.27
N PHE A 357 4.61 -17.11 -0.39
CA PHE A 357 5.02 -16.63 -1.70
C PHE A 357 6.48 -16.12 -1.66
N THR A 358 6.80 -15.23 -0.71
CA THR A 358 8.15 -14.66 -0.58
C THR A 358 9.21 -15.74 -0.33
N LYS A 359 8.93 -16.69 0.57
CA LYS A 359 9.81 -17.84 0.84
C LYS A 359 10.08 -18.64 -0.42
N LYS A 360 9.04 -18.97 -1.20
CA LYS A 360 9.19 -19.71 -2.47
C LYS A 360 10.04 -18.93 -3.48
N LEU A 361 9.80 -17.62 -3.59
CA LEU A 361 10.55 -16.74 -4.49
C LEU A 361 12.05 -16.71 -4.15
N ILE A 362 12.42 -16.45 -2.89
CA ILE A 362 13.83 -16.26 -2.52
C ILE A 362 14.61 -17.57 -2.47
N LYS A 363 13.98 -18.69 -2.09
CA LYS A 363 14.60 -20.03 -2.13
C LYS A 363 14.90 -20.51 -3.55
N ASN A 364 14.22 -19.97 -4.56
CA ASN A 364 14.54 -20.27 -5.95
C ASN A 364 15.93 -19.73 -6.31
N ARG A 365 16.81 -20.60 -6.82
CA ARG A 365 18.21 -20.28 -7.18
C ARG A 365 18.33 -19.23 -8.30
N ASN A 366 17.27 -18.99 -9.07
CA ASN A 366 17.24 -18.00 -10.16
C ASN A 366 16.97 -16.56 -9.70
N TYR A 367 16.76 -16.34 -8.39
CA TYR A 367 16.43 -15.05 -7.81
C TYR A 367 17.41 -14.67 -6.70
N PHE A 368 17.80 -13.40 -6.65
CA PHE A 368 18.59 -12.78 -5.58
C PHE A 368 19.87 -13.56 -5.26
N ARG A 369 20.60 -13.96 -6.30
CA ARG A 369 21.94 -14.55 -6.23
C ARG A 369 22.95 -13.60 -6.88
N ASN A 370 24.23 -13.80 -6.59
CA ASN A 370 25.27 -13.06 -7.28
C ASN A 370 25.26 -13.38 -8.78
N GLY A 371 25.37 -12.36 -9.62
CA GLY A 371 25.38 -12.51 -11.06
C GLY A 371 25.25 -11.18 -11.79
N PRO A 372 25.44 -11.17 -13.12
CA PRO A 372 25.30 -9.96 -13.93
C PRO A 372 23.92 -9.32 -13.75
N PHE A 373 23.91 -8.00 -13.49
CA PHE A 373 22.70 -7.20 -13.30
C PHE A 373 21.83 -7.57 -12.09
N GLU A 374 22.29 -8.46 -11.20
CA GLU A 374 21.61 -8.75 -9.95
C GLU A 374 21.85 -7.63 -8.92
N PRO A 375 20.88 -7.34 -8.03
CA PRO A 375 19.56 -7.98 -7.87
C PRO A 375 18.47 -7.43 -8.79
N TYR A 376 18.78 -6.44 -9.64
CA TYR A 376 17.78 -5.74 -10.47
C TYR A 376 17.05 -6.71 -11.39
N LEU A 377 17.78 -7.65 -11.99
CA LEU A 377 17.21 -8.67 -12.85
C LEU A 377 16.22 -9.57 -12.09
N SER A 378 16.55 -10.02 -10.89
CA SER A 378 15.63 -10.78 -10.03
C SER A 378 14.35 -10.01 -9.70
N MET A 379 14.48 -8.71 -9.42
CA MET A 379 13.33 -7.86 -9.17
C MET A 379 12.42 -7.80 -10.40
N GLU A 380 12.95 -7.57 -11.61
CA GLU A 380 12.12 -7.46 -12.82
C GLU A 380 11.55 -8.79 -13.31
N LYS A 381 12.23 -9.92 -13.11
CA LYS A 381 11.75 -11.25 -13.53
C LYS A 381 10.61 -11.79 -12.66
N MET A 382 10.40 -11.24 -11.46
CA MET A 382 9.36 -11.69 -10.54
C MET A 382 7.98 -11.59 -11.19
N THR A 383 7.30 -12.74 -11.36
CA THR A 383 6.04 -12.84 -12.11
C THR A 383 4.85 -12.19 -11.41
N ASN A 384 4.86 -12.13 -10.08
CA ASN A 384 3.87 -11.38 -9.32
C ASN A 384 4.17 -9.87 -9.43
N VAL A 385 3.64 -9.25 -10.49
CA VAL A 385 3.87 -7.83 -10.80
C VAL A 385 3.38 -6.91 -9.68
N GLN A 386 2.25 -7.25 -9.03
CA GLN A 386 1.70 -6.46 -7.92
C GLN A 386 2.70 -6.40 -6.76
N ALA A 387 3.16 -7.54 -6.27
CA ALA A 387 4.12 -7.60 -5.17
C ALA A 387 5.47 -6.99 -5.58
N ARG A 388 5.90 -7.15 -6.84
CA ARG A 388 7.15 -6.58 -7.37
C ARG A 388 7.14 -5.06 -7.28
N GLU A 389 6.10 -4.43 -7.83
CA GLU A 389 5.98 -2.97 -7.82
C GLU A 389 5.68 -2.44 -6.41
N TYR A 390 4.93 -3.19 -5.61
CA TYR A 390 4.70 -2.88 -4.20
C TYR A 390 6.02 -2.81 -3.42
N GLY A 391 6.87 -3.83 -3.51
CA GLY A 391 8.13 -3.88 -2.78
C GLY A 391 9.08 -2.76 -3.20
N LYS A 392 9.18 -2.46 -4.50
CA LYS A 392 9.97 -1.31 -4.99
C LYS A 392 9.52 0.01 -4.35
N ARG A 393 8.20 0.23 -4.26
CA ARG A 393 7.60 1.44 -3.68
C ARG A 393 7.79 1.49 -2.17
N VAL A 394 7.57 0.39 -1.45
CA VAL A 394 7.77 0.35 0.01
C VAL A 394 9.23 0.55 0.37
N LEU A 395 10.18 -0.07 -0.34
CA LEU A 395 11.61 0.15 -0.08
C LEU A 395 12.02 1.62 -0.34
N THR A 396 11.51 2.22 -1.41
CA THR A 396 11.69 3.66 -1.69
C THR A 396 11.14 4.51 -0.55
N ASN A 397 9.92 4.22 -0.09
CA ASN A 397 9.30 4.93 1.02
C ASN A 397 10.11 4.76 2.32
N TYR A 398 10.64 3.55 2.56
CA TYR A 398 11.38 3.20 3.77
C TYR A 398 12.62 4.06 3.90
N VAL A 399 13.42 4.15 2.84
CA VAL A 399 14.60 5.03 2.82
C VAL A 399 14.22 6.48 3.06
N ILE A 400 13.13 6.97 2.46
CA ILE A 400 12.68 8.36 2.65
C ILE A 400 12.24 8.61 4.10
N TYR A 401 11.48 7.69 4.70
CA TYR A 401 11.04 7.82 6.08
C TYR A 401 12.18 7.69 7.09
N MET A 402 13.17 6.81 6.86
CA MET A 402 14.38 6.75 7.67
C MET A 402 15.07 8.12 7.74
N ASN A 403 15.28 8.77 6.59
CA ASN A 403 15.87 10.11 6.55
C ASN A 403 15.00 11.16 7.26
N LYS A 404 13.67 11.10 7.09
CA LYS A 404 12.73 12.03 7.75
C LYS A 404 12.65 11.84 9.26
N LEU A 405 12.97 10.65 9.75
CA LEU A 405 13.06 10.31 11.17
C LEU A 405 14.47 10.55 11.74
N GLY A 406 15.37 11.20 10.98
CA GLY A 406 16.70 11.58 11.44
C GLY A 406 17.80 10.53 11.24
N LYS A 407 17.48 9.35 10.66
CA LYS A 407 18.49 8.33 10.35
C LYS A 407 18.93 8.41 8.89
N SER A 408 20.04 9.09 8.65
CA SER A 408 20.64 9.25 7.32
C SER A 408 20.80 7.89 6.62
N THR A 409 20.12 7.73 5.50
CA THR A 409 19.98 6.43 4.84
C THR A 409 20.02 6.58 3.32
N ARG A 410 20.74 5.67 2.65
CA ARG A 410 20.80 5.57 1.19
C ARG A 410 20.14 4.27 0.70
N LEU A 411 19.59 4.27 -0.50
CA LEU A 411 18.88 3.13 -1.08
C LEU A 411 19.84 2.10 -1.67
N LEU A 412 20.94 2.54 -2.29
CA LEU A 412 21.90 1.66 -2.95
C LEU A 412 22.49 0.56 -2.02
N PRO A 413 22.83 0.83 -0.74
CA PRO A 413 23.27 -0.21 0.19
C PRO A 413 22.24 -1.33 0.40
N TYR A 414 20.95 -1.00 0.53
CA TYR A 414 19.89 -2.01 0.62
C TYR A 414 19.84 -2.87 -0.64
N ILE A 415 19.89 -2.23 -1.81
CA ILE A 415 19.92 -2.96 -3.08
C ILE A 415 21.14 -3.90 -3.15
N LYS A 416 22.35 -3.43 -2.81
CA LYS A 416 23.56 -4.28 -2.84
C LYS A 416 23.47 -5.47 -1.88
N SER A 417 22.74 -5.35 -0.77
CA SER A 417 22.60 -6.45 0.20
C SER A 417 21.65 -7.57 -0.24
N LEU A 418 20.83 -7.36 -1.27
CA LEU A 418 19.78 -8.33 -1.65
C LEU A 418 20.31 -9.68 -2.12
N THR A 419 21.54 -9.75 -2.61
CA THR A 419 22.18 -11.00 -3.07
C THR A 419 22.94 -11.73 -1.97
N ASP A 420 22.99 -11.18 -0.75
CA ASP A 420 23.62 -11.74 0.44
C ASP A 420 22.53 -12.29 1.38
N PRO A 421 22.22 -13.59 1.36
CA PRO A 421 21.13 -14.16 2.13
C PRO A 421 21.21 -13.88 3.64
N SER A 422 22.44 -13.83 4.18
CA SER A 422 22.68 -13.58 5.61
C SER A 422 22.13 -12.22 6.07
N LYS A 423 22.01 -11.25 5.15
CA LYS A 423 21.47 -9.92 5.41
C LYS A 423 19.99 -9.77 5.11
N THR A 424 19.35 -10.79 4.56
CA THR A 424 18.01 -10.65 4.01
C THR A 424 16.96 -11.56 4.62
N ASP A 425 17.30 -12.79 4.98
CA ASP A 425 16.33 -13.76 5.43
C ASP A 425 16.93 -14.94 6.20
N LYS A 426 16.06 -15.69 6.89
CA LYS A 426 16.37 -16.93 7.62
C LYS A 426 16.18 -18.19 6.77
N PHE A 427 15.67 -18.08 5.54
CA PHE A 427 15.21 -19.25 4.78
C PHE A 427 16.27 -19.90 3.92
N ARG A 428 17.38 -19.19 3.67
CA ARG A 428 18.45 -19.55 2.75
C ARG A 428 19.77 -19.79 3.47
#